data_AF-A0AA88R368-F1
#
_entry.id   AF-A0AA88R368-F1
#
_cell.length_a   1.000
_cell.length_b   1.000
_cell.length_c   1.000
_cell.angle_alpha   90.00
_cell.angle_beta   90.00
_cell.angle_gamma   90.00
#
_symmetry.space_group_name_H-M   'P 1'
#
loop_
_entity.id
_entity.type
_entity.pdbx_description
1 polymer ?
#
loop_
_entity_poly.entity_id
_entity_poly.type
_entity_poly.pdbx_seq_one_letter_code
_entity_poly.pdbx_strand_id
1 'polypeptide(L)'
;MNRFPKGVPWVRYHGIYKDMTINVIWLGQDRVLGVNSVGTVSASLVTYASIQALQPDLIINAGTAGGFKAKGACIGDVFLASDVAFHDRRIPIPDYVKLQFSNNMYTMQVFDLYGVGLRQALSTPNLVKELNLK
;
A
#
# COMPACT_ATOMS: atom_id res chain seq x y z
N MET A 1 -11.29 -19.91 -16.94
CA MET A 1 -12.12 -19.89 -15.72
C MET A 1 -11.93 -18.58 -14.99
N ASN A 2 -13.02 -17.97 -14.52
CA ASN A 2 -12.95 -16.72 -13.76
C ASN A 2 -12.28 -17.01 -12.41
N ARG A 3 -11.12 -16.41 -12.16
CA ARG A 3 -10.24 -16.71 -11.02
C ARG A 3 -10.69 -16.01 -9.73
N PHE A 4 -11.67 -15.10 -9.82
CA PHE A 4 -12.21 -14.33 -8.71
C PHE A 4 -13.63 -14.78 -8.32
N PRO A 5 -14.07 -14.52 -7.06
CA PRO A 5 -15.41 -14.86 -6.60
C PRO A 5 -16.50 -14.25 -7.48
N LYS A 6 -17.62 -14.95 -7.66
CA LYS A 6 -18.79 -14.40 -8.37
C LYS A 6 -19.36 -13.22 -7.59
N GLY A 7 -19.76 -12.17 -8.29
CA GLY A 7 -20.45 -11.02 -7.68
C GLY A 7 -19.55 -9.92 -7.12
N VAL A 8 -18.23 -10.01 -7.26
CA VAL A 8 -17.32 -8.88 -7.00
C VAL A 8 -17.32 -7.90 -8.19
N PRO A 9 -17.07 -6.60 -7.97
CA PRO A 9 -16.99 -5.61 -9.05
C PRO A 9 -15.64 -5.61 -9.78
N TRP A 10 -14.68 -6.43 -9.34
CA TRP A 10 -13.29 -6.37 -9.77
C TRP A 10 -13.11 -6.73 -11.24
N VAL A 11 -12.21 -6.01 -11.91
CA VAL A 11 -11.88 -6.21 -13.32
C VAL A 11 -10.42 -6.61 -13.44
N ARG A 12 -10.16 -7.66 -14.23
CA ARG A 12 -8.81 -8.11 -14.56
C ARG A 12 -8.57 -7.93 -16.05
N TYR A 13 -7.59 -7.11 -16.37
CA TYR A 13 -6.94 -7.11 -17.68
C TYR A 13 -5.69 -7.96 -17.58
N HIS A 14 -5.41 -8.78 -18.59
CA HIS A 14 -4.23 -9.63 -18.57
C HIS A 14 -3.68 -9.84 -19.98
N GLY A 15 -2.38 -10.12 -20.05
CA GLY A 15 -1.69 -10.36 -21.29
C GLY A 15 -0.28 -10.85 -21.02
N ILE A 16 0.46 -11.07 -22.10
CA ILE A 16 1.87 -11.41 -22.05
C ILE A 16 2.62 -10.27 -22.74
N TYR A 17 3.66 -9.76 -22.09
CA TYR A 17 4.58 -8.81 -22.70
C TYR A 17 5.99 -9.36 -22.54
N LYS A 18 6.65 -9.61 -23.68
CA LYS A 18 7.89 -10.41 -23.73
C LYS A 18 7.67 -11.77 -23.06
N ASP A 19 8.46 -12.11 -22.06
CA ASP A 19 8.42 -13.32 -21.25
C ASP A 19 7.62 -13.14 -19.93
N MET A 20 7.01 -11.97 -19.71
CA MET A 20 6.28 -11.66 -18.48
C MET A 20 4.77 -11.79 -18.67
N THR A 21 4.12 -12.50 -17.74
CA THR A 21 2.65 -12.47 -17.62
C THR A 21 2.24 -11.24 -16.83
N ILE A 22 1.54 -10.31 -17.48
CA ILE A 22 1.07 -9.06 -16.86
C ILE A 22 -0.40 -9.19 -16.50
N ASN A 23 -0.72 -8.81 -15.26
CA ASN A 23 -2.09 -8.69 -14.77
C ASN A 23 -2.30 -7.28 -14.21
N VAL A 24 -3.28 -6.57 -14.76
CA VAL A 24 -3.73 -5.28 -14.23
C VAL A 24 -5.09 -5.50 -13.60
N ILE A 25 -5.16 -5.31 -12.29
CA ILE A 25 -6.38 -5.52 -11.51
C ILE A 25 -6.95 -4.17 -11.10
N TRP A 26 -8.14 -3.86 -11.60
CA TRP A 26 -8.89 -2.68 -11.21
C TRP A 26 -10.00 -3.06 -10.21
N LEU A 27 -10.14 -2.26 -9.17
CA LEU A 27 -11.08 -2.45 -8.06
C LEU A 27 -12.55 -2.44 -8.52
N GLY A 28 -12.83 -1.89 -9.69
CA GLY A 28 -14.18 -1.74 -10.23
C GLY A 28 -14.97 -0.62 -9.56
N GLN A 29 -16.26 -0.59 -9.85
CA GLN A 29 -17.19 0.41 -9.34
C GLN A 29 -18.01 -0.14 -8.16
N ASP A 30 -18.25 0.72 -7.18
CA ASP A 30 -19.27 0.49 -6.16
C ASP A 30 -20.65 0.37 -6.83
N ARG A 31 -21.41 -0.65 -6.45
CA ARG A 31 -22.68 -0.97 -7.11
C ARG A 31 -23.82 -0.05 -6.73
N VAL A 32 -23.71 0.64 -5.60
CA VAL A 32 -24.75 1.53 -5.08
C VAL A 32 -24.59 2.92 -5.69
N LEU A 33 -23.35 3.43 -5.71
CA LEU A 33 -23.02 4.80 -6.09
C LEU A 33 -22.44 4.92 -7.50
N GLY A 34 -22.03 3.83 -8.15
CA GLY A 34 -21.46 3.83 -9.50
C GLY A 34 -20.06 4.48 -9.61
N VAL A 35 -19.44 4.82 -8.48
CA VAL A 35 -18.10 5.41 -8.41
C VAL A 35 -17.03 4.35 -8.21
N ASN A 36 -15.76 4.67 -8.47
CA ASN A 36 -14.66 3.74 -8.26
C ASN A 36 -14.56 3.31 -6.78
N SER A 37 -14.38 2.00 -6.55
CA SER A 37 -14.17 1.42 -5.22
C SER A 37 -12.75 1.72 -4.70
N VAL A 38 -12.51 2.96 -4.28
CA VAL A 38 -11.23 3.41 -3.70
C VAL A 38 -11.09 3.01 -2.22
N GLY A 39 -9.89 3.23 -1.66
CA GLY A 39 -9.64 3.05 -0.23
C GLY A 39 -9.03 1.71 0.15
N THR A 40 -8.61 1.63 1.41
CA THR A 40 -7.73 0.55 1.91
C THR A 40 -8.41 -0.81 1.99
N VAL A 41 -9.72 -0.87 2.23
CA VAL A 41 -10.49 -2.12 2.31
C VAL A 41 -10.62 -2.80 0.96
N SER A 42 -11.07 -2.07 -0.07
CA SER A 42 -11.18 -2.60 -1.42
C SER A 42 -9.82 -3.03 -1.96
N ALA A 43 -8.79 -2.19 -1.75
CA ALA A 43 -7.41 -2.48 -2.16
C ALA A 43 -6.86 -3.76 -1.50
N SER A 44 -7.08 -3.95 -0.20
CA SER A 44 -6.57 -5.13 0.51
C SER A 44 -7.26 -6.41 0.06
N LEU A 45 -8.57 -6.41 -0.12
CA LEU A 45 -9.35 -7.57 -0.57
C LEU A 45 -8.94 -8.01 -1.98
N VAL A 46 -8.85 -7.06 -2.91
CA VAL A 46 -8.43 -7.33 -4.30
C VAL A 46 -7.01 -7.85 -4.34
N THR A 47 -6.09 -7.24 -3.59
CA THR A 47 -4.69 -7.66 -3.54
C THR A 47 -4.58 -9.08 -2.98
N TYR A 48 -5.25 -9.36 -1.85
CA TYR A 48 -5.28 -10.69 -1.25
C TYR A 48 -5.81 -11.75 -2.21
N ALA A 49 -6.97 -11.50 -2.83
CA ALA A 49 -7.57 -12.43 -3.77
C ALA A 49 -6.70 -12.64 -5.02
N SER A 50 -6.04 -11.59 -5.50
CA SER A 50 -5.15 -11.66 -6.67
C SER A 50 -3.92 -12.50 -6.37
N ILE A 51 -3.33 -12.36 -5.18
CA ILE A 51 -2.21 -13.20 -4.74
C ILE A 51 -2.65 -14.67 -4.73
N GLN A 52 -3.75 -14.98 -4.04
CA GLN A 52 -4.23 -16.35 -3.91
C GLN A 52 -4.50 -17.00 -5.28
N ALA A 53 -5.15 -16.26 -6.18
CA ALA A 53 -5.61 -16.80 -7.45
C ALA A 53 -4.56 -16.82 -8.56
N LEU A 54 -3.61 -15.88 -8.55
CA LEU A 54 -2.64 -15.65 -9.62
C LEU A 54 -1.21 -16.01 -9.23
N GLN A 55 -0.89 -16.06 -7.93
CA GLN A 55 0.45 -16.35 -7.39
C GLN A 55 1.55 -15.53 -8.10
N PRO A 56 1.47 -14.19 -8.14
CA PRO A 56 2.43 -13.37 -8.87
C PRO A 56 3.77 -13.32 -8.15
N ASP A 57 4.86 -13.24 -8.92
CA ASP A 57 6.21 -13.04 -8.37
C ASP A 57 6.43 -11.63 -7.82
N LEU A 58 5.73 -10.63 -8.38
CA LEU A 58 5.83 -9.22 -8.02
C LEU A 58 4.47 -8.52 -8.06
N ILE A 59 4.23 -7.64 -7.10
CA ILE A 59 3.07 -6.75 -7.06
C ILE A 59 3.54 -5.30 -7.13
N ILE A 60 2.92 -4.52 -8.01
CA ILE A 60 3.15 -3.08 -8.12
C ILE A 60 1.82 -2.38 -7.83
N ASN A 61 1.79 -1.56 -6.77
CA ASN A 61 0.68 -0.65 -6.51
C ASN A 61 0.96 0.69 -7.21
N ALA A 62 0.29 0.94 -8.34
CA ALA A 62 0.45 2.15 -9.12
C ALA A 62 -0.83 3.00 -9.06
N GLY A 63 -0.66 4.31 -8.86
CA GLY A 63 -1.77 5.26 -8.81
C GLY A 63 -1.29 6.68 -8.61
N THR A 64 -2.21 7.64 -8.71
CA THR A 64 -1.95 9.05 -8.41
C THR A 64 -1.97 9.29 -6.89
N ALA A 65 -1.14 10.21 -6.41
CA ALA A 65 -1.11 10.60 -5.01
C ALA A 65 -0.87 12.10 -4.84
N GLY A 66 -1.18 12.63 -3.66
CA GLY A 66 -0.72 13.96 -3.25
C GLY A 66 0.76 13.94 -2.88
N GLY A 67 1.43 15.08 -3.05
CA GLY A 67 2.83 15.27 -2.68
C GLY A 67 3.03 16.55 -1.85
N PHE A 68 4.00 16.53 -0.94
CA PHE A 68 4.36 17.71 -0.17
C PHE A 68 5.43 18.52 -0.91
N LYS A 69 5.09 19.73 -1.38
CA LYS A 69 6.07 20.65 -2.00
C LYS A 69 7.27 20.93 -1.09
N ALA A 70 7.03 21.04 0.22
CA ALA A 70 8.08 21.20 1.23
C ALA A 70 9.06 20.02 1.31
N LYS A 71 8.71 18.87 0.72
CA LYS A 71 9.55 17.68 0.59
C LYS A 71 10.07 17.49 -0.85
N GLY A 72 9.97 18.51 -1.70
CA GLY A 72 10.50 18.51 -3.07
C GLY A 72 9.61 17.83 -4.11
N ALA A 73 8.38 17.45 -3.78
CA ALA A 73 7.44 16.88 -4.74
C ALA A 73 6.85 17.98 -5.65
N CYS A 74 6.86 17.73 -6.95
CA CYS A 74 6.21 18.53 -7.99
C CYS A 74 5.05 17.77 -8.64
N ILE A 75 4.13 18.51 -9.28
CA ILE A 75 3.07 17.91 -10.09
C ILE A 75 3.71 17.17 -11.28
N GLY A 76 3.25 15.94 -11.54
CA GLY A 76 3.77 15.10 -12.61
C GLY A 76 4.98 14.24 -12.21
N ASP A 77 5.55 14.44 -11.01
CA ASP A 77 6.61 13.56 -10.52
C ASP A 77 6.08 12.13 -10.30
N VAL A 78 6.89 11.14 -10.67
CA VAL A 78 6.64 9.72 -10.40
C VAL A 78 7.66 9.23 -9.38
N PHE A 79 7.19 8.73 -8.25
CA PHE A 79 8.03 8.29 -7.15
C PHE A 79 7.97 6.78 -6.96
N LEU A 80 9.10 6.17 -6.61
CA LEU A 80 9.15 4.80 -6.09
C LEU A 80 9.18 4.83 -4.57
N ALA A 81 8.04 4.53 -3.93
CA ALA A 81 7.92 4.56 -2.47
C ALA A 81 9.01 3.72 -1.79
N SER A 82 9.74 4.34 -0.85
CA SER A 82 10.80 3.67 -0.07
C SER A 82 10.26 2.91 1.14
N ASP A 83 9.25 3.47 1.82
CA ASP A 83 8.49 2.83 2.90
C ASP A 83 7.07 3.44 2.94
N VAL A 84 6.13 2.77 3.62
CA VAL A 84 4.72 3.16 3.71
C VAL A 84 4.19 3.04 5.15
N ALA A 85 3.32 3.98 5.55
CA ALA A 85 2.71 4.02 6.88
C ALA A 85 1.27 4.57 6.82
N PHE A 86 0.49 4.33 7.89
CA PHE A 86 -0.87 4.88 8.04
C PHE A 86 -0.85 6.10 8.95
N HIS A 87 -1.40 7.23 8.48
CA HIS A 87 -1.53 8.45 9.29
C HIS A 87 -2.89 8.56 10.02
N ASP A 88 -3.86 7.72 9.67
CA ASP A 88 -5.23 7.75 10.17
C ASP A 88 -5.56 6.64 11.19
N ARG A 89 -4.65 5.69 11.41
CA ARG A 89 -4.80 4.58 12.37
C ARG A 89 -4.17 4.92 13.72
N ARG A 90 -4.70 5.95 14.38
CA ARG A 90 -4.23 6.39 15.70
C ARG A 90 -4.78 5.49 16.80
N ILE A 91 -3.91 4.77 17.49
CA ILE A 91 -4.25 3.91 18.62
C ILE A 91 -3.47 4.43 19.82
N PRO A 92 -4.11 5.12 20.78
CA PRO A 92 -3.41 5.76 21.89
C PRO A 92 -3.08 4.73 22.99
N ILE A 93 -2.12 3.84 22.72
CA ILE A 93 -1.54 2.99 23.76
C ILE A 93 -0.22 3.55 24.26
N PRO A 94 0.14 3.31 25.54
CA PRO A 94 1.40 3.80 26.08
C PRO A 94 2.60 3.28 25.29
N ASP A 95 3.58 4.15 25.04
CA ASP A 95 4.85 3.81 24.38
C ASP A 95 5.55 2.63 25.06
N TYR A 96 5.32 2.48 26.37
CA TYR A 96 5.82 1.38 27.17
C TYR A 96 4.74 0.79 28.07
N VAL A 97 4.70 -0.53 28.15
CA VAL A 97 3.94 -1.26 29.16
C VAL A 97 4.92 -1.74 30.22
N LYS A 98 4.58 -1.45 31.48
CA LYS A 98 5.30 -2.00 32.63
C LYS A 98 4.70 -3.35 32.97
N LEU A 99 5.51 -4.39 32.87
CA LEU A 99 5.17 -5.76 33.26
C LEU A 99 5.89 -6.08 34.57
N GLN A 100 5.20 -6.62 35.55
CA GLN A 100 5.82 -7.07 36.79
C GLN A 100 5.85 -8.59 36.83
N PHE A 101 7.04 -9.17 36.98
CA PHE A 101 7.23 -10.60 37.21
C PHE A 101 8.03 -10.77 38.51
N SER A 102 7.41 -11.41 39.50
CA SER A 102 7.95 -11.52 40.86
C SER A 102 8.30 -10.13 41.44
N ASN A 103 9.52 -9.95 41.95
CA ASN A 103 9.98 -8.70 42.56
C ASN A 103 10.65 -7.75 41.56
N ASN A 104 10.58 -8.03 40.25
CA ASN A 104 11.21 -7.24 39.21
C ASN A 104 10.18 -6.56 38.30
N MET A 105 10.43 -5.29 37.99
CA MET A 105 9.65 -4.52 37.02
C MET A 105 10.38 -4.48 35.68
N TYR A 106 9.68 -4.85 34.62
CA TYR A 106 10.16 -4.84 33.24
C TYR A 106 9.40 -3.78 32.46
N THR A 107 10.12 -3.00 31.67
CA THR A 107 9.53 -2.01 30.77
C THR A 107 9.67 -2.55 29.35
N MET A 108 8.56 -2.83 28.68
CA MET A 108 8.54 -3.24 27.28
C MET A 108 8.07 -2.06 26.44
N GLN A 109 8.89 -1.61 25.48
CA GLN A 109 8.43 -0.64 24.48
C GLN A 109 7.44 -1.34 23.57
N VAL A 110 6.22 -0.81 23.50
CA VAL A 110 5.11 -1.44 22.78
C VAL A 110 4.67 -0.61 21.58
N PHE A 111 4.95 0.70 21.58
CA PHE A 111 4.46 1.60 20.55
C PHE A 111 5.55 2.50 19.95
N ASP A 112 5.70 2.38 18.63
CA ASP A 112 6.19 3.42 17.69
C ASP A 112 6.31 2.91 16.24
N LEU A 113 6.18 1.59 16.01
CA LEU A 113 6.48 1.00 14.69
C LEU A 113 5.51 1.43 13.56
N TYR A 114 4.33 1.98 13.88
CA TYR A 114 3.27 2.25 12.90
C TYR A 114 2.96 3.74 12.72
N GLY A 115 3.60 4.62 13.49
CA GLY A 115 3.36 6.06 13.45
C GLY A 115 4.12 6.76 12.31
N VAL A 116 3.47 7.72 11.66
CA VAL A 116 4.12 8.61 10.69
C VAL A 116 5.12 9.51 11.40
N GLY A 117 6.37 9.55 10.89
CA GLY A 117 7.47 10.35 11.45
C GLY A 117 8.49 9.55 12.26
N LEU A 118 8.21 8.28 12.56
CA LEU A 118 9.04 7.43 13.41
C LEU A 118 9.75 6.33 12.61
N ARG A 119 9.26 6.06 11.40
CA ARG A 119 9.96 5.23 10.42
C ARG A 119 11.00 6.05 9.68
N GLN A 120 12.24 5.57 9.69
CA GLN A 120 13.30 6.12 8.86
C GLN A 120 13.05 5.69 7.40
N ALA A 121 12.45 6.58 6.61
CA ALA A 121 12.34 6.39 5.17
C ALA A 121 13.60 6.89 4.46
N LEU A 122 14.07 6.15 3.46
CA LEU A 122 15.09 6.63 2.53
C LEU A 122 14.50 7.68 1.59
N SER A 123 15.36 8.53 1.03
CA SER A 123 14.95 9.46 -0.03
C SER A 123 14.31 8.68 -1.17
N THR A 124 13.08 9.03 -1.50
CA THR A 124 12.27 8.37 -2.51
C THR A 124 12.73 8.83 -3.90
N PRO A 125 13.27 7.94 -4.77
CA PRO A 125 13.77 8.37 -6.06
C PRO A 125 12.62 8.83 -6.95
N ASN A 126 12.86 9.92 -7.69
CA ASN A 126 11.95 10.44 -8.70
C ASN A 126 12.26 9.77 -10.03
N LEU A 127 11.47 8.77 -10.41
CA LEU A 127 11.71 7.92 -11.57
C LEU A 127 11.77 8.71 -12.88
N VAL A 128 10.97 9.78 -13.03
CA VAL A 128 11.00 10.61 -14.25
C VAL A 128 12.38 11.26 -14.40
N LYS A 129 12.92 11.83 -13.32
CA LYS A 129 14.23 12.50 -13.32
C LYS A 129 15.36 11.49 -13.42
N GLU A 130 15.34 10.43 -12.62
CA GLU A 130 16.40 9.43 -12.54
C GLU A 130 16.55 8.61 -13.83
N LEU A 131 15.43 8.32 -14.51
CA LEU A 131 15.42 7.52 -15.74
C LEU A 131 15.35 8.37 -17.02
N ASN A 132 15.39 9.71 -16.91
CA ASN A 132 15.23 10.65 -18.02
C ASN A 132 14.01 10.33 -18.91
N LEU A 133 12.87 10.03 -18.28
CA LEU A 133 11.62 9.74 -18.99
C LEU A 133 11.07 11.06 -19.58
N LYS A 134 10.69 11.02 -20.86
CA LYS A 134 10.12 12.14 -21.60
C LYS A 134 8.64 12.34 -21.31
#